data_AF-A0A9E5V0R0-F1
#
_entry.id   AF-A0A9E5V0R0-F1
#
_cell.length_a   1.000
_cell.length_b   1.000
_cell.length_c   1.000
_cell.angle_alpha   90.00
_cell.angle_beta   90.00
_cell.angle_gamma   90.00
#
_symmetry.space_group_name_H-M   'P 1'
#
loop_
_entity.id
_entity.type
_entity.pdbx_description
1 polymer ?
#
loop_
_entity_poly.entity_id
_entity_poly.type
_entity_poly.pdbx_seq_one_letter_code
_entity_poly.pdbx_strand_id
1 'polypeptide(L)'
;MKSSNNYPIEKCPKCEQRNRIRPHSLRFKPVCGKCRTDLPDPYKIGEEVWWYENNIPVKRLAFELLPPGSWGIDDVIAYYHREAAYFPTDLVGQTIELERLSKIKKLNPKECYVGTNLWLGYVVFTFDYTSKVVLECPIEGNATYVLLGDWQSMVKYSKQELRDLRGNSVPVILGM
;
A
#
# COMPACT_ATOMS: atom_id res chain seq x y z
N MET A 1 -7.97 -10.03 32.47
CA MET A 1 -8.76 -8.81 32.21
C MET A 1 -9.23 -8.86 30.77
N LYS A 2 -10.52 -8.63 30.48
CA LYS A 2 -11.06 -8.68 29.10
C LYS A 2 -10.55 -7.46 28.33
N SER A 3 -9.74 -7.64 27.30
CA SER A 3 -9.36 -6.56 26.39
C SER A 3 -10.61 -6.11 25.63
N SER A 4 -10.99 -4.83 25.75
CA SER A 4 -12.05 -4.26 24.93
C SER A 4 -11.42 -3.40 23.84
N ASN A 5 -11.40 -3.90 22.61
CA ASN A 5 -10.83 -3.17 21.48
C ASN A 5 -11.61 -1.85 21.27
N ASN A 6 -10.93 -0.71 21.34
CA ASN A 6 -11.52 0.63 21.30
C ASN A 6 -11.65 1.17 19.86
N TYR A 7 -12.19 0.37 18.94
CA TYR A 7 -12.38 0.80 17.56
C TYR A 7 -13.40 1.95 17.45
N PRO A 8 -13.24 2.88 16.48
CA PRO A 8 -14.22 3.95 16.24
C PRO A 8 -15.63 3.39 16.05
N ILE A 9 -16.61 4.16 16.51
CA ILE A 9 -18.02 3.82 16.36
C ILE A 9 -18.66 4.88 15.48
N GLU A 10 -18.99 4.51 14.25
CA GLU A 10 -19.67 5.38 13.31
C GLU A 10 -21.18 5.11 13.29
N LYS A 11 -21.97 6.18 13.28
CA LYS A 11 -23.42 6.12 13.16
C LYS A 11 -23.77 5.99 11.68
N CYS A 12 -24.56 4.98 11.33
CA CYS A 12 -25.02 4.79 9.96
C CYS A 12 -25.94 5.95 9.54
N PRO A 13 -25.68 6.60 8.39
CA PRO A 13 -26.50 7.72 7.93
C PRO A 13 -27.91 7.29 7.49
N LYS A 14 -28.11 6.00 7.17
CA LYS A 14 -29.40 5.47 6.70
C LYS A 14 -30.28 4.90 7.81
N CYS A 15 -29.71 4.07 8.69
CA CYS A 15 -30.48 3.30 9.68
C CYS A 15 -30.10 3.60 11.13
N GLU A 16 -29.24 4.59 11.35
CA GLU A 16 -28.78 5.06 12.66
C GLU A 16 -28.03 4.03 13.53
N GLN A 17 -27.84 2.81 13.01
CA GLN A 17 -27.05 1.78 13.67
C GLN A 17 -25.66 2.31 13.99
N ARG A 18 -25.23 2.10 15.23
CA ARG A 18 -23.84 2.34 15.64
C ARG A 18 -23.01 1.13 15.24
N ASN A 19 -22.02 1.34 14.36
CA ASN A 19 -21.18 0.29 13.82
C ASN A 19 -19.75 0.50 14.32
N ARG A 20 -19.18 -0.55 14.90
CA ARG A 20 -17.77 -0.55 15.26
C ARG A 20 -16.94 -0.78 13.98
N ILE A 21 -16.14 0.21 13.58
CA ILE A 21 -15.37 0.15 12.34
C ILE A 21 -14.01 -0.46 12.63
N ARG A 22 -13.73 -1.64 12.08
CA ARG A 22 -12.41 -2.28 12.21
C ARG A 22 -11.45 -1.71 11.16
N PRO A 23 -10.13 -1.77 11.39
CA PRO A 23 -9.16 -1.56 10.31
C PRO A 23 -9.49 -2.48 9.14
N HIS A 24 -9.48 -1.93 7.94
CA HIS A 24 -9.84 -2.62 6.71
C HIS A 24 -8.95 -2.11 5.57
N SER A 25 -8.87 -2.90 4.49
CA SER A 25 -8.12 -2.54 3.28
C SER A 25 -8.72 -1.27 2.66
N LEU A 26 -7.86 -0.41 2.11
CA LEU A 26 -8.26 0.87 1.50
C LEU A 26 -9.14 0.69 0.25
N ARG A 27 -9.16 -0.52 -0.31
CA ARG A 27 -10.02 -0.89 -1.43
C ARG A 27 -11.48 -1.04 -1.03
N PHE A 28 -11.77 -1.23 0.26
CA PHE A 28 -13.11 -1.46 0.76
C PHE A 28 -13.59 -0.28 1.59
N LYS A 29 -14.83 0.16 1.35
CA LYS A 29 -15.50 1.06 2.29
C LYS A 29 -16.12 0.26 3.43
N PRO A 30 -16.07 0.76 4.67
CA PRO A 30 -16.80 0.13 5.75
C PRO A 30 -18.29 0.22 5.47
N VAL A 31 -19.02 -0.85 5.75
CA VAL A 31 -20.48 -0.90 5.52
C VAL A 31 -21.22 -1.15 6.82
N CYS A 32 -22.46 -0.66 6.88
CA CYS A 32 -23.33 -0.91 8.00
C CYS A 32 -23.68 -2.40 8.10
N GLY A 33 -23.43 -3.01 9.26
CA GLY A 33 -23.77 -4.42 9.50
C GLY A 33 -25.27 -4.72 9.45
N LYS A 34 -26.12 -3.69 9.55
CA LYS A 34 -27.59 -3.83 9.48
C LYS A 34 -28.13 -3.62 8.07
N CYS A 35 -27.82 -2.50 7.42
CA CYS A 35 -28.44 -2.12 6.14
C CYS A 35 -27.48 -2.09 4.94
N ARG A 36 -26.21 -2.46 5.14
CA ARG A 36 -25.12 -2.50 4.16
C ARG A 36 -24.81 -1.18 3.45
N THR A 37 -25.32 -0.06 3.94
CA THR A 37 -24.96 1.27 3.43
C THR A 37 -23.53 1.60 3.79
N ASP A 38 -22.80 2.23 2.86
CA ASP A 38 -21.47 2.79 3.10
C ASP A 38 -21.47 3.67 4.35
N LEU A 39 -20.45 3.48 5.17
CA LEU A 39 -20.19 4.28 6.34
C LEU A 39 -19.02 5.24 6.07
N PRO A 40 -18.94 6.36 6.82
CA PRO A 40 -17.72 7.14 6.88
C PRO A 40 -16.53 6.25 7.26
N ASP A 41 -15.41 6.39 6.54
CA ASP A 41 -14.16 5.77 6.96
C ASP A 41 -13.44 6.72 7.93
N PRO A 42 -13.38 6.42 9.23
CA PRO A 42 -12.72 7.28 10.22
C PRO A 42 -11.20 7.27 10.08
N TYR A 43 -10.65 6.42 9.21
CA TYR A 43 -9.22 6.20 9.12
C TYR A 43 -8.63 6.85 7.85
N LYS A 44 -7.90 7.95 7.98
CA LYS A 44 -7.26 8.61 6.83
C LYS A 44 -5.90 8.00 6.48
N ILE A 45 -5.55 8.09 5.19
CA ILE A 45 -4.22 7.71 4.70
C ILE A 45 -3.18 8.65 5.33
N GLY A 46 -2.13 8.10 5.91
CA GLY A 46 -1.01 8.87 6.47
C GLY A 46 -1.20 9.38 7.89
N GLU A 47 -2.36 9.20 8.52
CA GLU A 47 -2.54 9.45 9.96
C GLU A 47 -2.00 8.26 10.79
N GLU A 48 -1.24 8.55 11.85
CA GLU A 48 -0.90 7.57 12.87
C GLU A 48 -2.15 7.23 13.67
N VAL A 49 -2.47 5.93 13.78
CA VAL A 49 -3.68 5.50 14.46
C VAL A 49 -3.29 4.66 15.68
N TRP A 50 -3.48 5.25 16.87
CA TRP A 50 -3.11 4.66 18.15
C TRP A 50 -4.20 3.71 18.64
N TRP A 51 -3.94 2.40 18.71
CA TRP A 51 -4.89 1.42 19.25
C TRP A 51 -4.22 0.51 20.29
N TYR A 52 -4.89 0.33 21.43
CA TYR A 52 -4.44 -0.56 22.50
C TYR A 52 -4.88 -2.01 22.24
N GLU A 53 -3.99 -2.80 21.64
CA GLU A 53 -3.62 -4.12 22.15
C GLU A 53 -2.09 -4.16 22.10
N ASN A 54 -1.43 -4.17 23.27
CA ASN A 54 0.04 -4.16 23.45
C ASN A 54 0.83 -2.88 23.10
N ASN A 55 0.22 -1.68 23.02
CA ASN A 55 0.95 -0.42 22.74
C ASN A 55 1.78 -0.44 21.43
N ILE A 56 1.33 -1.17 20.41
CA ILE A 56 2.04 -1.21 19.12
C ILE A 56 1.47 -0.08 18.23
N PRO A 57 2.25 0.96 17.89
CA PRO A 57 1.79 2.01 16.99
C PRO A 57 1.51 1.42 15.59
N VAL A 58 0.31 1.65 15.06
CA VAL A 58 -0.08 1.22 13.71
C VAL A 58 -0.16 2.44 12.79
N LYS A 59 0.66 2.46 11.73
CA LYS A 59 0.62 3.49 10.69
C LYS A 59 -0.22 3.00 9.51
N ARG A 60 -1.21 3.79 9.07
CA ARG A 60 -1.87 3.56 7.77
C ARG A 60 -1.00 4.11 6.64
N LEU A 61 -0.55 3.21 5.77
CA LEU A 61 0.17 3.57 4.55
C LEU A 61 -0.80 3.59 3.37
N ALA A 62 -0.46 4.31 2.31
CA ALA A 62 -1.10 4.14 1.00
C ALA A 62 -0.76 2.78 0.35
N PHE A 63 -0.31 1.83 1.15
CA PHE A 63 0.11 0.49 0.78
C PHE A 63 -0.61 -0.51 1.67
N GLU A 64 -1.02 -1.62 1.09
CA GLU A 64 -1.49 -2.78 1.82
C GLU A 64 -0.29 -3.70 2.09
N LEU A 65 -0.14 -4.09 3.36
CA LEU A 65 0.71 -5.22 3.69
C LEU A 65 0.08 -6.44 3.03
N LEU A 66 0.83 -7.12 2.16
CA LEU A 66 0.42 -8.45 1.73
C LEU A 66 0.29 -9.33 2.98
N PRO A 67 -0.76 -10.18 3.10
CA PRO A 67 -1.00 -10.92 4.34
C PRO A 67 0.25 -11.68 4.78
N PRO A 68 0.51 -11.76 6.10
CA PRO A 68 1.74 -12.33 6.63
C PRO A 68 1.96 -13.74 6.09
N GLY A 69 3.10 -13.91 5.41
CA GLY A 69 3.54 -15.12 4.73
C GLY A 69 4.80 -14.82 3.91
N SER A 70 5.55 -15.84 3.53
CA SER A 70 6.70 -15.71 2.63
C SER A 70 6.23 -15.48 1.20
N TRP A 71 5.96 -14.21 0.86
CA TRP A 71 5.68 -13.79 -0.50
C TRP A 71 6.99 -13.72 -1.28
N GLY A 72 7.12 -14.59 -2.28
CA GLY A 72 8.16 -14.47 -3.28
C GLY A 72 7.77 -13.45 -4.35
N ILE A 73 8.74 -13.05 -5.17
CA ILE A 73 8.46 -12.21 -6.34
C ILE A 73 7.51 -12.88 -7.33
N ASP A 74 7.43 -14.20 -7.32
CA ASP A 74 6.49 -14.94 -8.17
C ASP A 74 5.03 -14.67 -7.73
N ASP A 75 4.78 -14.42 -6.45
CA ASP A 75 3.47 -14.03 -5.94
C ASP A 75 3.12 -12.58 -6.29
N VAL A 76 4.14 -11.70 -6.34
CA VAL A 76 3.99 -10.31 -6.82
C VAL A 76 3.64 -10.32 -8.31
N ILE A 77 4.30 -11.16 -9.11
CA ILE A 77 4.00 -11.36 -10.53
C ILE A 77 2.57 -11.89 -10.71
N ALA A 78 2.18 -12.90 -9.94
CA ALA A 78 0.82 -13.45 -9.96
C ALA A 78 -0.25 -12.43 -9.52
N TYR A 79 0.07 -11.55 -8.57
CA TYR A 79 -0.75 -10.40 -8.22
C TYR A 79 -0.94 -9.49 -9.43
N TYR A 80 0.13 -9.05 -10.11
CA TYR A 80 -0.01 -8.19 -11.29
C TYR A 80 -0.80 -8.85 -12.43
N HIS A 81 -0.63 -10.15 -12.67
CA HIS A 81 -1.43 -10.86 -13.68
C HIS A 81 -2.93 -10.87 -13.36
N ARG A 82 -3.32 -10.98 -12.09
CA ARG A 82 -4.73 -10.91 -11.68
C ARG A 82 -5.29 -9.50 -11.74
N GLU A 83 -4.51 -8.52 -11.31
CA GLU A 83 -4.93 -7.13 -11.23
C GLU A 83 -4.89 -6.43 -12.60
N ALA A 84 -4.13 -6.96 -13.57
CA ALA A 84 -4.11 -6.47 -14.96
C ALA A 84 -5.51 -6.38 -15.58
N ALA A 85 -6.44 -7.26 -15.18
CA ALA A 85 -7.82 -7.26 -15.63
C ALA A 85 -8.68 -6.13 -15.01
N TYR A 86 -8.23 -5.53 -13.90
CA TYR A 86 -8.98 -4.54 -13.12
C TYR A 86 -8.31 -3.16 -13.09
N PHE A 87 -7.11 -3.03 -13.64
CA PHE A 87 -6.51 -1.73 -13.82
C PHE A 87 -7.40 -0.84 -14.72
N PRO A 88 -7.50 0.47 -14.46
CA PRO A 88 -8.25 1.39 -15.30
C PRO A 88 -7.85 1.24 -16.77
N THR A 89 -8.78 1.50 -17.68
CA THR A 89 -8.66 1.34 -19.15
C THR A 89 -7.36 1.88 -19.75
N ASP A 90 -6.74 2.85 -19.09
CA ASP A 90 -5.48 3.49 -19.50
C ASP A 90 -4.26 2.56 -19.38
N LEU A 91 -4.37 1.47 -18.60
CA LEU A 91 -3.36 0.42 -18.42
C LEU A 91 -3.67 -0.85 -19.25
N VAL A 92 -4.85 -0.92 -19.89
CA VAL A 92 -5.24 -2.04 -20.75
C VAL A 92 -4.35 -2.05 -21.99
N GLY A 93 -3.51 -3.08 -22.12
CA GLY A 93 -2.53 -3.23 -23.21
C GLY A 93 -1.11 -2.80 -22.85
N GLN A 94 -0.84 -2.35 -21.61
CA GLN A 94 0.54 -2.07 -21.17
C GLN A 94 1.29 -3.35 -20.82
N THR A 95 2.55 -3.43 -21.25
CA THR A 95 3.42 -4.59 -21.02
C THR A 95 3.90 -4.60 -19.56
N ILE A 96 3.89 -5.78 -18.94
CA ILE A 96 4.57 -5.99 -17.66
C ILE A 96 6.01 -6.38 -17.94
N GLU A 97 6.96 -5.53 -17.54
CA GLU A 97 8.40 -5.73 -17.66
C GLU A 97 8.93 -6.66 -16.54
N LEU A 98 8.64 -7.95 -16.66
CA LEU A 98 9.01 -8.98 -15.67
C LEU A 98 10.52 -9.05 -15.37
N GLU A 99 11.37 -8.58 -16.29
CA GLU A 99 12.82 -8.52 -16.07
C GLU A 99 13.19 -7.60 -14.90
N ARG A 100 12.47 -6.49 -14.72
CA ARG A 100 12.70 -5.55 -13.62
C ARG A 100 12.45 -6.20 -12.26
N LEU A 101 11.34 -6.94 -12.13
CA LEU A 101 11.06 -7.74 -10.94
C LEU A 101 12.09 -8.84 -10.73
N SER A 102 12.54 -9.48 -11.81
CA SER A 102 13.60 -10.50 -11.75
C SER A 102 14.94 -9.95 -11.24
N LYS A 103 15.28 -8.70 -11.59
CA LYS A 103 16.46 -8.00 -11.05
C LYS A 103 16.31 -7.73 -9.55
N ILE A 104 15.14 -7.27 -9.10
CA ILE A 104 14.85 -7.07 -7.68
C ILE A 104 14.91 -8.40 -6.91
N LYS A 105 14.49 -9.53 -7.52
CA LYS A 105 14.57 -10.87 -6.90
C LYS A 105 15.98 -11.26 -6.52
N LYS A 106 16.94 -10.92 -7.36
CA LYS A 106 18.36 -11.19 -7.11
C LYS A 106 18.92 -10.39 -5.92
N LEU A 107 18.24 -9.32 -5.51
CA LEU A 107 18.60 -8.52 -4.34
C LEU A 107 18.05 -9.10 -3.03
N ASN A 108 17.29 -10.21 -3.07
CA ASN A 108 16.75 -10.90 -1.91
C ASN A 108 15.96 -9.97 -0.95
N PRO A 109 14.84 -9.39 -1.40
CA PRO A 109 14.04 -8.49 -0.58
C PRO A 109 13.49 -9.20 0.66
N LYS A 110 13.44 -8.48 1.78
CA LYS A 110 12.93 -8.95 3.07
C LYS A 110 11.41 -8.93 3.12
N GLU A 111 10.81 -7.79 2.79
CA GLU A 111 9.36 -7.58 2.81
C GLU A 111 8.90 -6.84 1.56
N CYS A 112 7.66 -7.08 1.18
CA CYS A 112 7.00 -6.44 0.05
C CYS A 112 5.69 -5.78 0.49
N TYR A 113 5.43 -4.56 0.02
CA TYR A 113 4.19 -3.83 0.27
C TYR A 113 3.58 -3.43 -1.06
N VAL A 114 2.29 -3.67 -1.24
CA VAL A 114 1.60 -3.36 -2.51
C VAL A 114 0.87 -2.04 -2.38
N GLY A 115 1.12 -1.16 -3.34
CA GLY A 115 0.53 0.17 -3.40
C GLY A 115 -0.96 0.12 -3.69
N THR A 116 -1.66 1.07 -3.09
CA THR A 116 -3.09 1.32 -3.29
C THR A 116 -3.29 2.76 -3.72
N ASN A 117 -4.45 3.08 -4.31
CA ASN A 117 -4.83 4.46 -4.65
C ASN A 117 -3.73 5.19 -5.46
N LEU A 118 -3.06 6.18 -4.85
CA LEU A 118 -1.97 6.97 -5.45
C LEU A 118 -0.80 6.13 -5.96
N TRP A 119 -0.61 4.95 -5.38
CA TRP A 119 0.45 4.00 -5.68
C TRP A 119 -0.08 2.72 -6.33
N LEU A 120 -1.27 2.75 -6.91
CA LEU A 120 -1.82 1.60 -7.63
C LEU A 120 -0.81 1.13 -8.69
N GLY A 121 -0.49 -0.17 -8.65
CA GLY A 121 0.50 -0.79 -9.53
C GLY A 121 1.96 -0.60 -9.10
N TYR A 122 2.24 -0.06 -7.92
CA TYR A 122 3.59 0.00 -7.35
C TYR A 122 3.75 -1.01 -6.20
N VAL A 123 4.99 -1.47 -5.98
CA VAL A 123 5.38 -2.37 -4.88
C VAL A 123 6.63 -1.80 -4.20
N VAL A 124 6.61 -1.70 -2.88
CA VAL A 124 7.81 -1.41 -2.08
C VAL A 124 8.50 -2.71 -1.72
N PHE A 125 9.81 -2.77 -1.92
CA PHE A 125 10.71 -3.83 -1.49
C PHE A 125 11.69 -3.30 -0.44
N THR A 126 11.75 -3.94 0.73
CA THR A 126 12.73 -3.66 1.79
C THR A 126 13.86 -4.68 1.77
N PHE A 127 14.99 -4.34 2.37
CA PHE A 127 16.19 -5.19 2.39
C PHE A 127 16.82 -5.18 3.79
N ASP A 128 17.32 -6.31 4.27
CA ASP A 128 17.95 -6.38 5.60
C ASP A 128 19.30 -5.65 5.67
N TYR A 129 19.98 -5.50 4.54
CA TYR A 129 21.34 -4.96 4.47
C TYR A 129 21.41 -3.44 4.18
N THR A 130 20.26 -2.76 4.02
CA THR A 130 20.23 -1.32 3.78
C THR A 130 18.93 -0.67 4.25
N SER A 131 19.00 0.60 4.66
CA SER A 131 17.82 1.42 4.96
C SER A 131 17.11 1.96 3.72
N LYS A 132 17.64 1.71 2.52
CA LYS A 132 16.99 2.08 1.25
C LYS A 132 15.88 1.10 0.93
N VAL A 133 14.81 1.61 0.33
CA VAL A 133 13.75 0.77 -0.24
C VAL A 133 13.60 1.04 -1.73
N VAL A 134 13.19 0.00 -2.46
CA VAL A 134 12.85 0.11 -3.88
C VAL A 134 11.33 0.21 -3.98
N LEU A 135 10.84 1.28 -4.59
CA LEU A 135 9.43 1.48 -4.89
C LEU A 135 9.27 1.34 -6.41
N GLU A 136 8.72 0.20 -6.82
CA GLU A 136 8.77 -0.28 -8.19
C GLU A 136 7.38 -0.46 -8.81
N CYS A 137 7.23 -0.02 -10.06
CA CYS A 137 6.08 -0.36 -10.89
C CYS A 137 6.58 -1.04 -12.17
N PRO A 138 6.34 -2.35 -12.35
CA PRO A 138 6.85 -3.10 -13.49
C PRO A 138 6.01 -2.91 -14.76
N ILE A 139 5.11 -1.91 -14.77
CA ILE A 139 4.32 -1.58 -15.95
C ILE A 139 5.15 -0.61 -16.79
N GLU A 140 5.28 -0.92 -18.08
CA GLU A 140 6.03 -0.13 -19.07
C GLU A 140 5.74 1.38 -18.96
N GLY A 141 6.79 2.20 -19.05
CA GLY A 141 6.70 3.66 -18.92
C GLY A 141 6.60 4.20 -17.49
N ASN A 142 6.49 3.33 -16.47
CA ASN A 142 6.59 3.75 -15.06
C ASN A 142 8.02 3.68 -14.52
N ALA A 143 8.37 4.64 -13.67
CA ALA A 143 9.69 4.73 -13.05
C ALA A 143 9.82 3.85 -11.80
N THR A 144 11.04 3.34 -11.58
CA THR A 144 11.51 2.86 -10.27
C THR A 144 11.95 4.04 -9.41
N TYR A 145 11.66 4.01 -8.12
CA TYR A 145 12.18 4.97 -7.15
C TYR A 145 13.02 4.24 -6.11
N VAL A 146 14.17 4.83 -5.75
CA VAL A 146 14.96 4.39 -4.59
C VAL A 146 14.80 5.44 -3.50
N LEU A 147 14.11 5.07 -2.44
CA LEU A 147 13.83 5.96 -1.32
C LEU A 147 14.83 5.72 -0.20
N LEU A 148 15.42 6.79 0.32
CA LEU A 148 16.34 6.77 1.47
C LEU A 148 15.70 7.49 2.66
N GLY A 149 15.73 6.85 3.83
CA GLY A 149 15.21 7.42 5.07
C GLY A 149 13.82 6.89 5.42
N ASP A 150 12.95 7.74 5.96
CA ASP A 150 11.59 7.36 6.39
C ASP A 150 10.65 7.17 5.18
N TRP A 151 10.83 6.07 4.47
CA TRP A 151 10.06 5.74 3.28
C TRP A 151 8.56 5.66 3.55
N GLN A 152 8.16 5.27 4.76
CA GLN A 152 6.75 5.20 5.18
C GLN A 152 6.08 6.57 5.21
N SER A 153 6.83 7.62 5.55
CA SER A 153 6.35 9.00 5.42
C SER A 153 6.43 9.48 3.98
N MET A 154 7.44 9.06 3.21
CA MET A 154 7.61 9.45 1.80
C MET A 154 6.47 8.93 0.90
N VAL A 155 5.95 7.73 1.15
CA VAL A 155 4.83 7.17 0.37
C VAL A 155 3.48 7.88 0.59
N LYS A 156 3.41 8.87 1.49
CA LYS A 156 2.25 9.75 1.65
C LYS A 156 2.18 10.84 0.57
N TYR A 157 3.31 11.15 -0.07
CA TYR A 157 3.40 12.09 -1.17
C TYR A 157 2.96 11.45 -2.49
N SER A 158 2.47 12.27 -3.42
CA SER A 158 2.23 11.90 -4.81
C SER A 158 3.55 11.66 -5.56
N LYS A 159 3.47 11.00 -6.72
CA LYS A 159 4.63 10.79 -7.62
C LYS A 159 5.31 12.10 -8.01
N GLN A 160 4.54 13.17 -8.21
CA GLN A 160 5.08 14.48 -8.55
C GLN A 160 5.88 15.07 -7.38
N GLU A 161 5.27 15.10 -6.19
CA GLU A 161 5.92 15.62 -4.99
C GLU A 161 7.20 14.85 -4.63
N LEU A 162 7.25 13.53 -4.83
CA LEU A 162 8.47 12.75 -4.63
C LEU A 162 9.60 13.09 -5.59
N ARG A 163 9.28 13.50 -6.83
CA ARG A 163 10.27 13.97 -7.80
C ARG A 163 10.80 15.36 -7.42
N ASP A 164 9.95 16.18 -6.82
CA ASP A 164 10.29 17.55 -6.42
C ASP A 164 11.11 17.59 -5.10
N LEU A 165 11.04 16.53 -4.28
CA LEU A 165 11.87 16.30 -3.10
C LEU A 165 13.34 15.99 -3.50
N ARG A 166 14.07 16.99 -3.98
CA ARG A 166 15.51 16.87 -4.26
C ARG A 166 16.29 16.55 -2.98
N GLY A 167 16.92 15.36 -2.93
CA GLY A 167 17.93 15.00 -1.92
C GLY A 167 17.74 13.65 -1.21
N ASN A 168 16.50 13.17 -1.05
CA ASN A 168 16.18 11.94 -0.27
C ASN A 168 15.61 10.78 -1.11
N SER A 169 15.05 11.09 -2.26
CA SER A 169 14.64 10.13 -3.28
C SER A 169 15.62 10.29 -4.44
N VAL A 170 16.40 9.27 -4.75
CA VAL A 170 17.09 9.24 -6.04
C VAL A 170 16.09 8.56 -6.98
N PRO A 171 15.43 9.31 -7.89
CA PRO A 171 14.71 8.68 -8.98
C PRO A 171 15.75 7.97 -9.84
N VAL A 172 15.95 6.68 -9.58
CA VAL A 172 16.65 5.82 -10.51
C VAL A 172 15.61 5.44 -11.55
N ILE A 173 15.45 6.31 -12.55
CA ILE A 173 14.65 5.99 -13.74
C ILE A 173 15.39 4.86 -14.45
N LEU A 174 15.06 3.62 -14.12
CA LEU A 174 15.39 2.46 -14.92
C LEU A 174 14.26 2.32 -15.94
N GLY A 175 14.46 2.90 -17.11
CA GLY A 175 13.62 2.71 -18.28
C GLY A 175 14.41 3.12 -19.51
N MET A 176 14.62 2.18 -20.43
CA MET A 176 14.77 2.47 -21.84
C MET A 176 13.37 2.57 -22.45
#